data_AF-A0A820PTA6-F1
#
_entry.id   AF-A0A820PTA6-F1
#
_cell.length_a   1.000
_cell.length_b   1.000
_cell.length_c   1.000
_cell.angle_alpha   90.00
_cell.angle_beta   90.00
_cell.angle_gamma   90.00
#
_symmetry.space_group_name_H-M   'P 1'
#
loop_
_entity.id
_entity.type
_entity.pdbx_description
1 polymer ?
#
loop_
_entity_poly.entity_id
_entity_poly.type
_entity_poly.pdbx_seq_one_letter_code
_entity_poly.pdbx_strand_id
1 'polypeptide(L)'
;MEYPNVGLNDLPNEILLIILKNLNNFDKHYSLHGVNQRLTQLIQDSIFTNHLCFIKKSSDKFIDRLSDKMIHDRFCLQILPSIHDKIECLALESSSMKSVLHASHYANLHCLALHNVDEESFRSLLADRNLSVPIFMNRITILILACSRIENYFQMLSSVAKIFECLFPMFMKLKYLILHESSYKNCVRLNFDDPLILNFRSSTLLYLDIKVQSYDDCLYLLDGRFNQL
;
A
#
# COMPACT_ATOMS: atom_id res chain seq x y z
N MET A 1 1.24 47.75 17.34
CA MET A 1 0.82 46.65 18.22
C MET A 1 1.50 45.40 17.70
N GLU A 2 2.50 44.91 18.42
CA GLU A 2 3.14 43.62 18.10
C GLU A 2 2.22 42.53 18.66
N TYR A 3 1.74 41.64 17.80
CA TYR A 3 1.03 40.46 18.28
C TYR A 3 2.04 39.57 19.02
N PRO A 4 1.68 39.02 20.20
CA PRO A 4 2.55 38.05 20.85
C PRO A 4 2.79 36.91 19.87
N ASN A 5 4.07 36.66 19.59
CA ASN A 5 4.49 35.60 18.68
C ASN A 5 4.30 34.27 19.41
N VAL A 6 3.09 33.71 19.34
CA VAL A 6 2.77 32.41 19.93
C VAL A 6 3.53 31.35 19.12
N GLY A 7 4.54 30.76 19.74
CA GLY A 7 5.32 29.69 19.13
C GLY A 7 4.50 28.40 19.05
N LEU A 8 4.86 27.52 18.13
CA LEU A 8 4.19 26.22 17.98
C LEU A 8 4.24 25.40 19.29
N ASN A 9 5.30 25.57 20.08
CA ASN A 9 5.47 24.87 21.36
C ASN A 9 4.54 25.38 22.47
N ASP A 10 3.98 26.58 22.34
CA ASP A 10 3.07 27.17 23.33
C ASP A 10 1.62 26.66 23.14
N LEU A 11 1.34 26.01 22.01
CA LEU A 11 0.03 25.46 21.71
C LEU A 11 -0.26 24.20 22.55
N PRO A 12 -1.50 23.97 22.99
CA PRO A 12 -1.94 22.70 23.59
C PRO A 12 -1.80 21.51 22.62
N ASN A 13 -1.74 20.30 23.16
CA ASN A 13 -1.58 19.07 22.36
C ASN A 13 -2.72 18.90 21.36
N GLU A 14 -3.94 19.22 21.76
CA GLU A 14 -5.16 19.09 20.96
C GLU A 14 -5.07 19.94 19.69
N ILE A 15 -4.55 21.17 19.82
CA ILE A 15 -4.36 22.08 18.69
C ILE A 15 -3.24 21.57 17.78
N LEU A 16 -2.13 21.09 18.36
CA LEU A 16 -1.05 20.48 17.59
C LEU A 16 -1.54 19.26 16.81
N LEU A 17 -2.34 18.38 17.42
CA LEU A 17 -2.93 17.22 16.77
C LEU A 17 -3.80 17.64 15.57
N ILE A 18 -4.61 18.69 15.71
CA ILE A 18 -5.44 19.22 14.62
C ILE A 18 -4.55 19.75 13.47
N ILE A 19 -3.51 20.52 13.78
CA ILE A 19 -2.56 21.04 12.77
C ILE A 19 -1.87 19.89 12.05
N LEU A 20 -1.33 18.93 12.80
CA LEU A 20 -0.63 17.77 12.26
C LEU A 20 -1.58 16.91 11.42
N LYS A 21 -2.84 16.74 11.81
CA LYS A 21 -3.80 15.95 11.02
C LYS A 21 -3.97 16.45 9.58
N ASN A 22 -3.75 17.75 9.33
CA ASN A 22 -3.85 18.36 8.00
C ASN A 22 -2.59 18.20 7.13
N LEU A 23 -1.48 17.73 7.70
CA LEU A 23 -0.24 17.47 6.96
C LEU A 23 -0.18 16.02 6.46
N ASN A 24 0.52 15.78 5.36
CA ASN A 24 0.80 14.42 4.87
C ASN A 24 1.63 13.65 5.91
N ASN A 25 1.28 12.39 6.17
CA ASN A 25 1.96 11.53 7.14
C ASN A 25 3.47 11.40 6.86
N PHE A 26 3.87 11.24 5.60
CA PHE A 26 5.30 11.16 5.28
C PHE A 26 6.04 12.46 5.65
N ASP A 27 5.53 13.61 5.19
CA ASP A 27 6.16 14.91 5.42
C ASP A 27 6.25 15.25 6.91
N LYS A 28 5.22 14.89 7.69
CA LYS A 28 5.24 15.04 9.15
C LYS A 28 6.35 14.26 9.81
N HIS A 29 6.37 12.95 9.57
CA HIS A 29 7.36 12.07 10.18
C HIS A 29 8.76 12.49 9.77
N TYR A 30 8.97 12.75 8.48
CA TYR A 30 10.26 13.18 7.96
C TYR A 30 10.71 14.52 8.55
N SER A 31 9.81 15.51 8.65
CA SER A 31 10.20 16.88 9.02
C SER A 31 10.28 17.10 10.53
N LEU A 32 9.44 16.42 11.32
CA LEU A 32 9.28 16.70 12.75
C LEU A 32 10.01 15.72 13.66
N HIS A 33 10.39 14.55 13.15
CA HIS A 33 11.12 13.57 13.93
C HIS A 33 12.48 14.12 14.39
N GLY A 34 12.69 14.14 15.71
CA GLY A 34 13.93 14.62 16.33
C GLY A 34 14.06 16.13 16.46
N VAL A 35 13.11 16.92 15.93
CA VAL A 35 13.14 18.39 16.06
C VAL A 35 12.76 18.83 17.47
N ASN A 36 11.75 18.19 18.04
CA ASN A 36 11.26 18.46 19.39
C ASN A 36 10.71 17.17 19.99
N GLN A 37 11.02 16.88 21.25
CA GLN A 37 10.62 15.64 21.91
C GLN A 37 9.10 15.50 22.01
N ARG A 38 8.38 16.57 22.36
CA ARG A 38 6.92 16.59 22.45
C ARG A 38 6.28 16.34 21.08
N LEU A 39 6.79 17.00 20.02
CA LEU A 39 6.31 16.75 18.65
C LEU A 39 6.63 15.32 18.19
N THR A 40 7.81 14.80 18.54
CA THR A 40 8.20 13.42 18.21
C THR A 40 7.26 12.40 18.86
N GLN A 41 6.90 12.61 20.12
CA GLN A 41 5.91 11.77 20.81
C GLN A 41 4.53 11.85 20.15
N LEU A 42 4.08 13.06 19.79
CA LEU A 42 2.79 13.25 19.14
C LEU A 42 2.72 12.57 17.78
N ILE A 43 3.74 12.72 16.92
CA ILE A 43 3.71 12.09 15.59
C ILE A 43 3.87 10.57 15.67
N GLN A 44 4.51 10.02 16.73
CA GLN A 44 4.63 8.58 16.94
C GLN A 44 3.37 7.93 17.53
N ASP A 45 2.32 8.70 17.79
CA ASP A 45 1.02 8.18 18.22
C ASP A 45 0.38 7.31 17.12
N SER A 46 -0.43 6.32 17.52
CA SER A 46 -1.10 5.42 16.58
C SER A 46 -2.02 6.16 15.62
N ILE A 47 -2.57 7.31 16.00
CA ILE A 47 -3.40 8.17 15.16
C ILE A 47 -2.68 8.58 13.85
N PHE A 48 -1.36 8.70 13.87
CA PHE A 48 -0.58 9.09 12.70
C PHE A 48 0.28 7.96 12.11
N THR A 49 0.59 6.93 12.90
CA THR A 49 1.51 5.85 12.52
C THR A 49 0.81 4.60 12.00
N ASN A 50 -0.48 4.40 12.28
CA ASN A 50 -1.22 3.23 11.82
C ASN A 50 -1.32 3.16 10.28
N HIS A 51 -1.41 4.30 9.62
CA HIS A 51 -1.46 4.41 8.16
C HIS A 51 -0.30 5.26 7.65
N LEU A 52 0.73 4.65 7.08
CA LEU A 52 1.83 5.37 6.44
C LEU A 52 1.69 5.35 4.92
N CYS A 53 1.95 6.49 4.30
CA CYS A 53 1.83 6.68 2.87
C CYS A 53 3.10 7.32 2.31
N PHE A 54 3.91 6.53 1.61
CA PHE A 54 5.16 6.93 0.94
C PHE A 54 4.90 7.35 -0.50
N ILE A 55 3.75 7.98 -0.73
CA ILE A 55 3.31 8.41 -2.06
C ILE A 55 3.17 9.91 -1.99
N LYS A 56 3.99 10.63 -2.75
CA LYS A 56 3.89 12.07 -2.85
C LYS A 56 2.86 12.41 -3.93
N LYS A 57 1.73 12.99 -3.51
CA LYS A 57 0.73 13.50 -4.45
C LYS A 57 1.23 14.82 -5.04
N SER A 58 1.36 14.91 -6.36
CA SER A 58 1.57 16.18 -7.04
C SER A 58 0.22 16.86 -7.33
N SER A 59 0.25 18.17 -7.56
CA SER A 59 -0.93 18.98 -7.94
C SER A 59 -1.62 18.46 -9.20
N ASP A 60 -0.87 17.79 -10.08
CA ASP A 60 -1.29 17.42 -11.41
C ASP A 60 -1.85 15.99 -11.48
N LYS A 61 -2.24 15.43 -10.32
CA LYS A 61 -2.66 14.03 -10.15
C LYS A 61 -1.56 13.01 -10.47
N PHE A 62 -0.33 13.46 -10.67
CA PHE A 62 0.82 12.57 -10.81
C PHE A 62 1.35 12.21 -9.41
N ILE A 63 1.89 11.01 -9.30
CA ILE A 63 2.64 10.60 -8.12
C ILE A 63 4.07 11.07 -8.37
N ASP A 64 4.53 12.04 -7.58
CA ASP A 64 5.93 12.42 -7.56
C ASP A 64 6.72 11.31 -6.88
N ARG A 65 7.86 10.96 -7.47
CA ARG A 65 8.80 10.03 -6.84
C ARG A 65 9.42 10.69 -5.63
N LEU A 66 9.39 9.99 -4.51
CA LEU A 66 10.23 10.34 -3.36
C LEU A 66 11.68 9.99 -3.70
N SER A 67 12.62 10.83 -3.25
CA SER A 67 14.05 10.54 -3.42
C SER A 67 14.40 9.28 -2.62
N ASP A 68 14.97 8.27 -3.29
CA ASP A 68 15.40 7.01 -2.65
C ASP A 68 16.34 7.26 -1.47
N LYS A 69 17.21 8.27 -1.59
CA LYS A 69 18.11 8.68 -0.51
C LYS A 69 17.36 9.18 0.72
N MET A 70 16.33 10.00 0.54
CA MET A 70 15.53 10.51 1.66
C MET A 70 14.78 9.39 2.39
N ILE A 71 14.20 8.46 1.62
CA ILE A 71 13.49 7.30 2.18
C ILE A 71 14.47 6.42 2.94
N HIS A 72 15.58 6.06 2.32
CA HIS A 72 16.53 5.11 2.89
C HIS A 72 17.25 5.69 4.12
N ASP A 73 17.93 6.83 3.97
CA ASP A 73 18.85 7.31 5.00
C ASP A 73 18.15 7.80 6.27
N ARG A 74 16.97 8.43 6.11
CA ARG A 74 16.25 9.01 7.26
C ARG A 74 15.06 8.15 7.67
N PHE A 75 14.21 7.77 6.73
CA PHE A 75 12.96 7.11 7.08
C PHE A 75 13.20 5.65 7.49
N CYS A 76 13.88 4.86 6.66
CA CYS A 76 14.17 3.45 6.93
C CYS A 76 15.12 3.25 8.11
N LEU A 77 16.16 4.08 8.25
CA LEU A 77 17.16 3.89 9.30
C LEU A 77 16.81 4.52 10.66
N GLN A 78 16.05 5.63 10.68
CA GLN A 78 15.84 6.39 11.93
C GLN A 78 14.39 6.35 12.41
N ILE A 79 13.43 6.47 11.48
CA ILE A 79 12.02 6.64 11.84
C ILE A 79 11.33 5.27 11.97
N LEU A 80 11.39 4.44 10.92
CA LEU A 80 10.72 3.15 10.86
C LEU A 80 11.02 2.23 12.06
N PRO A 81 12.27 2.09 12.52
CA PRO A 81 12.58 1.26 13.69
C PRO A 81 11.85 1.68 14.97
N SER A 82 11.36 2.92 15.06
CA SER A 82 10.63 3.42 16.23
C SER A 82 9.11 3.32 16.15
N ILE A 83 8.57 3.01 14.96
CA ILE A 83 7.12 3.01 14.71
C ILE A 83 6.60 1.76 13.99
N HIS A 84 7.48 0.83 13.59
CA HIS A 84 7.11 -0.28 12.71
C HIS A 84 6.07 -1.23 13.31
N ASP A 85 6.04 -1.34 14.63
CA ASP A 85 5.08 -2.14 15.39
C ASP A 85 3.68 -1.53 15.35
N LYS A 86 3.56 -0.22 15.17
CA LYS A 86 2.26 0.50 15.13
C LYS A 86 1.63 0.54 13.74
N ILE A 87 2.38 0.20 12.69
CA ILE A 87 1.91 0.31 11.31
C ILE A 87 0.97 -0.85 10.99
N GLU A 88 -0.24 -0.49 10.58
CA GLU A 88 -1.32 -1.40 10.21
C GLU A 88 -1.56 -1.41 8.69
N CYS A 89 -1.45 -0.25 8.05
CA CYS A 89 -1.48 -0.10 6.61
C CYS A 89 -0.31 0.70 6.07
N LEU A 90 0.24 0.24 4.95
CA LEU A 90 1.37 0.86 4.30
C LEU A 90 1.06 1.08 2.81
N ALA A 91 1.18 2.32 2.34
CA ALA A 91 1.05 2.65 0.93
C ALA A 91 2.41 3.07 0.37
N LEU A 92 2.89 2.37 -0.67
CA LEU A 92 4.23 2.49 -1.23
C LEU A 92 4.18 2.72 -2.73
N GLU A 93 5.14 3.46 -3.25
CA GLU A 93 5.50 3.39 -4.66
C GLU A 93 6.43 2.20 -4.91
N SER A 94 6.34 1.57 -6.09
CA SER A 94 7.18 0.43 -6.53
C SER A 94 8.67 0.65 -6.32
N SER A 95 9.18 1.86 -6.57
CA SER A 95 10.58 2.28 -6.35
C SER A 95 11.04 2.12 -4.90
N SER A 96 10.18 2.49 -3.94
CA SER A 96 10.50 2.49 -2.51
C SER A 96 10.18 1.17 -1.80
N MET A 97 9.38 0.32 -2.46
CA MET A 97 8.77 -0.88 -1.90
C MET A 97 9.80 -1.81 -1.23
N LYS A 98 10.87 -2.16 -1.95
CA LYS A 98 11.89 -3.07 -1.43
C LYS A 98 12.59 -2.49 -0.20
N SER A 99 13.03 -1.24 -0.28
CA SER A 99 13.74 -0.55 0.81
C SER A 99 12.90 -0.43 2.07
N VAL A 100 11.61 -0.09 1.93
CA VAL A 100 10.72 0.08 3.09
C VAL A 100 10.33 -1.28 3.68
N LEU A 101 9.98 -2.27 2.87
CA LEU A 101 9.56 -3.57 3.38
C LEU A 101 10.71 -4.34 4.05
N HIS A 102 11.97 -4.13 3.62
CA HIS A 102 13.15 -4.70 4.29
C HIS A 102 13.59 -3.96 5.55
N ALA A 103 13.19 -2.71 5.72
CA ALA A 103 13.72 -1.87 6.79
C ALA A 103 13.31 -2.31 8.20
N SER A 104 12.19 -3.03 8.35
CA SER A 104 11.63 -3.34 9.67
C SER A 104 10.70 -4.54 9.67
N HIS A 105 10.41 -5.07 10.86
CA HIS A 105 9.46 -6.16 11.05
C HIS A 105 8.06 -5.62 11.39
N TYR A 106 7.17 -5.56 10.41
CA TYR A 106 5.84 -4.98 10.60
C TYR A 106 4.85 -5.95 11.26
N ALA A 107 4.83 -6.00 12.60
CA ALA A 107 4.03 -6.93 13.41
C ALA A 107 2.53 -6.89 13.08
N ASN A 108 1.98 -5.68 12.91
CA ASN A 108 0.54 -5.42 12.78
C ASN A 108 0.08 -5.09 11.35
N LEU A 109 1.00 -5.14 10.38
CA LEU A 109 0.71 -4.79 8.99
C LEU A 109 -0.20 -5.82 8.35
N HIS A 110 -1.42 -5.41 8.04
CA HIS A 110 -2.44 -6.24 7.41
C HIS A 110 -3.00 -5.63 6.13
N CYS A 111 -2.61 -4.40 5.81
CA CYS A 111 -3.02 -3.65 4.63
C CYS A 111 -1.79 -3.13 3.87
N LEU A 112 -1.68 -3.46 2.59
CA LEU A 112 -0.59 -3.00 1.74
C LEU A 112 -1.15 -2.41 0.45
N ALA A 113 -0.80 -1.17 0.15
CA ALA A 113 -1.11 -0.52 -1.11
C ALA A 113 0.17 -0.27 -1.90
N LEU A 114 0.23 -0.79 -3.12
CA LEU A 114 1.38 -0.65 -4.00
C LEU A 114 0.97 0.15 -5.23
N HIS A 115 1.69 1.23 -5.49
CA HIS A 115 1.42 2.17 -6.57
C HIS A 115 2.53 2.14 -7.61
N ASN A 116 2.15 2.43 -8.86
CA ASN A 116 3.02 2.40 -10.03
C ASN A 116 3.73 1.03 -10.18
N VAL A 117 3.01 -0.05 -9.88
CA VAL A 117 3.55 -1.41 -9.96
C VAL A 117 3.55 -1.86 -11.40
N ASP A 118 4.74 -2.19 -11.92
CA ASP A 118 4.92 -2.96 -13.15
C ASP A 118 5.15 -4.45 -12.85
N GLU A 119 5.03 -5.29 -13.87
CA GLU A 119 5.16 -6.76 -13.78
C GLU A 119 6.53 -7.18 -13.23
N GLU A 120 7.61 -6.51 -13.63
CA GLU A 120 8.97 -6.87 -13.27
C GLU A 120 9.28 -6.53 -11.81
N SER A 121 8.94 -5.31 -11.40
CA SER A 121 9.04 -4.84 -10.01
C SER A 121 8.25 -5.74 -9.06
N PHE A 122 7.04 -6.14 -9.46
CA PHE A 122 6.22 -7.04 -8.65
C PHE A 122 6.80 -8.45 -8.57
N ARG A 123 7.25 -9.03 -9.70
CA ARG A 123 7.91 -10.34 -9.70
C ARG A 123 9.18 -10.36 -8.87
N SER A 124 10.00 -9.32 -8.98
CA SER A 124 11.23 -9.15 -8.20
C SER A 124 10.95 -9.16 -6.69
N LEU A 125 9.88 -8.49 -6.26
CA LEU A 125 9.43 -8.51 -4.87
C LEU A 125 9.03 -9.91 -4.40
N LEU A 126 8.22 -10.61 -5.19
CA LEU A 126 7.74 -11.94 -4.83
C LEU A 126 8.85 -12.99 -4.85
N ALA A 127 9.85 -12.83 -5.71
CA ALA A 127 11.03 -13.69 -5.73
C ALA A 127 11.90 -13.57 -4.46
N ASP A 128 11.78 -12.45 -3.73
CA ASP A 128 12.49 -12.23 -2.48
C ASP A 128 11.84 -13.04 -1.33
N ARG A 129 12.42 -14.21 -1.05
CA ARG A 129 11.94 -15.13 0.01
C ARG A 129 11.95 -14.51 1.41
N ASN A 130 12.83 -13.54 1.65
CA ASN A 130 12.93 -12.87 2.95
C ASN A 130 11.76 -11.91 3.19
N LEU A 131 11.11 -11.41 2.13
CA LEU A 131 9.92 -10.57 2.22
C LEU A 131 8.62 -11.36 2.05
N SER A 132 8.54 -12.20 1.01
CA SER A 132 7.34 -12.94 0.58
C SER A 132 6.70 -13.78 1.70
N VAL A 133 7.51 -14.49 2.49
CA VAL A 133 6.98 -15.41 3.51
C VAL A 133 6.53 -14.70 4.80
N PRO A 134 7.33 -13.83 5.45
CA PRO A 134 6.92 -13.24 6.73
C PRO A 134 5.86 -12.15 6.59
N ILE A 135 5.90 -11.36 5.52
CA ILE A 135 4.98 -10.22 5.32
C ILE A 135 3.75 -10.67 4.52
N PHE A 136 3.96 -11.18 3.30
CA PHE A 136 2.86 -11.39 2.36
C PHE A 136 2.02 -12.64 2.68
N MET A 137 2.65 -13.78 3.01
CA MET A 137 1.90 -15.03 3.26
C MET A 137 0.97 -14.99 4.46
N ASN A 138 1.40 -14.34 5.55
CA ASN A 138 0.78 -14.58 6.85
C ASN A 138 0.07 -13.37 7.47
N ARG A 139 0.18 -12.19 6.86
CA ARG A 139 -0.29 -10.95 7.50
C ARG A 139 -1.19 -10.10 6.63
N ILE A 140 -0.88 -9.98 5.35
CA ILE A 140 -1.66 -9.13 4.46
C ILE A 140 -3.05 -9.73 4.23
N THR A 141 -4.07 -9.00 4.68
CA THR A 141 -5.49 -9.30 4.46
C THR A 141 -6.11 -8.40 3.42
N ILE A 142 -5.54 -7.20 3.20
CA ILE A 142 -5.96 -6.23 2.20
C ILE A 142 -4.75 -5.90 1.33
N LEU A 143 -4.81 -6.22 0.05
CA LEU A 143 -3.83 -5.80 -0.94
C LEU A 143 -4.50 -4.83 -1.91
N ILE A 144 -3.87 -3.67 -2.12
CA ILE A 144 -4.31 -2.67 -3.08
C ILE A 144 -3.19 -2.54 -4.11
N LEU A 145 -3.52 -2.72 -5.39
CA LEU A 145 -2.57 -2.54 -6.50
C LEU A 145 -3.07 -1.43 -7.40
N ALA A 146 -2.33 -0.33 -7.45
CA ALA A 146 -2.50 0.72 -8.42
C ALA A 146 -1.44 0.54 -9.53
N CYS A 147 -1.83 -0.11 -10.61
CA CYS A 147 -0.95 -0.31 -11.76
C CYS A 147 -0.70 1.04 -12.46
N SER A 148 0.54 1.22 -12.94
CA SER A 148 0.91 2.42 -13.70
C SER A 148 0.05 2.57 -14.96
N ARG A 149 0.12 3.73 -15.64
CA ARG A 149 -0.58 3.95 -16.92
C ARG A 149 -0.15 2.89 -17.92
N ILE A 150 -0.97 1.87 -18.06
CA ILE A 150 -0.88 0.95 -19.18
C ILE A 150 -1.76 1.56 -20.26
N GLU A 151 -1.13 2.02 -21.34
CA GLU A 151 -1.79 2.73 -22.44
C GLU A 151 -2.86 1.87 -23.14
N ASN A 152 -2.81 0.55 -22.93
CA ASN A 152 -3.74 -0.41 -23.50
C ASN A 152 -4.40 -1.27 -22.40
N TYR A 153 -5.72 -1.18 -22.31
CA TYR A 153 -6.54 -1.97 -21.39
C TYR A 153 -6.25 -3.49 -21.45
N PHE A 154 -5.96 -4.05 -22.63
CA PHE A 154 -5.60 -5.47 -22.76
C PHE A 154 -4.27 -5.83 -22.10
N GLN A 155 -3.28 -4.95 -22.19
CA GLN A 155 -2.01 -5.14 -21.50
C GLN A 155 -2.21 -5.06 -19.98
N MET A 156 -3.12 -4.20 -19.51
CA MET A 156 -3.47 -4.12 -18.09
C MET A 156 -4.07 -5.44 -17.61
N LEU A 157 -5.04 -6.01 -18.33
CA LEU A 157 -5.59 -7.32 -17.98
C LEU A 157 -4.55 -8.43 -17.96
N SER A 158 -3.63 -8.45 -18.94
CA SER A 158 -2.56 -9.46 -18.98
C SER A 158 -1.58 -9.31 -17.81
N SER A 159 -1.15 -8.09 -17.49
CA SER A 159 -0.30 -7.82 -16.33
C SER A 159 -1.00 -8.17 -15.03
N VAL A 160 -2.28 -7.83 -14.90
CA VAL A 160 -3.12 -8.19 -13.75
C VAL A 160 -3.24 -9.70 -13.62
N ALA A 161 -3.53 -10.44 -14.70
CA ALA A 161 -3.62 -11.91 -14.68
C ALA A 161 -2.30 -12.56 -14.23
N LYS A 162 -1.16 -12.09 -14.73
CA LYS A 162 0.16 -12.58 -14.29
C LYS A 162 0.45 -12.25 -12.84
N ILE A 163 0.03 -11.07 -12.37
CA ILE A 163 0.11 -10.68 -10.97
C ILE A 163 -0.72 -11.66 -10.13
N PHE A 164 -1.95 -11.99 -10.55
CA PHE A 164 -2.82 -12.97 -9.89
C PHE A 164 -2.17 -14.35 -9.76
N GLU A 165 -1.60 -14.87 -10.85
CA GLU A 165 -0.87 -16.15 -10.83
C GLU A 165 0.26 -16.16 -9.80
N CYS A 166 0.93 -15.02 -9.60
CA CYS A 166 1.99 -14.89 -8.61
C CYS A 166 1.46 -14.67 -7.18
N LEU A 167 0.32 -13.98 -7.02
CA LEU A 167 -0.30 -13.66 -5.73
C LEU A 167 -0.87 -14.89 -5.04
N PHE A 168 -1.58 -15.73 -5.79
CA PHE A 168 -2.37 -16.81 -5.20
C PHE A 168 -1.59 -17.78 -4.30
N PRO A 169 -0.38 -18.26 -4.68
CA PRO A 169 0.40 -19.12 -3.80
C PRO A 169 1.01 -18.39 -2.59
N MET A 170 0.98 -17.05 -2.56
CA MET A 170 1.74 -16.24 -1.61
C MET A 170 0.89 -15.52 -0.56
N PHE A 171 -0.43 -15.58 -0.59
CA PHE A 171 -1.25 -14.86 0.39
C PHE A 171 -2.34 -15.76 0.98
N MET A 172 -2.01 -16.47 2.05
CA MET A 172 -2.93 -17.40 2.71
C MET A 172 -4.02 -16.69 3.54
N LYS A 173 -3.88 -15.38 3.78
CA LYS A 173 -4.85 -14.59 4.56
C LYS A 173 -5.48 -13.45 3.78
N LEU A 174 -5.25 -13.35 2.48
CA LEU A 174 -5.84 -12.29 1.66
C LEU A 174 -7.36 -12.41 1.66
N LYS A 175 -8.04 -11.37 2.13
CA LYS A 175 -9.51 -11.25 2.12
C LYS A 175 -9.96 -10.29 1.03
N TYR A 176 -9.18 -9.26 0.78
CA TYR A 176 -9.53 -8.21 -0.17
C TYR A 176 -8.36 -7.93 -1.11
N LEU A 177 -8.65 -7.97 -2.40
CA LEU A 177 -7.77 -7.43 -3.43
C LEU A 177 -8.48 -6.30 -4.15
N ILE A 178 -7.86 -5.12 -4.14
CA ILE A 178 -8.39 -3.92 -4.77
C ILE A 178 -7.44 -3.52 -5.89
N LEU A 179 -7.94 -3.49 -7.11
CA LEU A 179 -7.18 -3.05 -8.28
C LEU A 179 -7.66 -1.65 -8.66
N HIS A 180 -6.72 -0.72 -8.72
CA HIS A 180 -6.96 0.63 -9.20
C HIS A 180 -6.25 0.84 -10.53
N GLU A 181 -6.98 1.41 -11.48
CA GLU A 181 -6.36 2.05 -12.61
C GLU A 181 -5.65 3.33 -12.13
N SER A 182 -4.48 3.67 -12.68
CA SER A 182 -3.74 4.90 -12.37
C SER A 182 -4.56 6.20 -12.48
N SER A 183 -5.65 6.20 -13.25
CA SER A 183 -6.60 7.31 -13.36
C SER A 183 -7.58 7.41 -12.18
N TYR A 184 -7.61 6.41 -11.29
CA TYR A 184 -8.57 6.17 -10.21
C TYR A 184 -10.04 6.14 -10.65
N LYS A 185 -10.31 6.08 -11.95
CA LYS A 185 -11.68 6.04 -12.49
C LYS A 185 -12.32 4.68 -12.31
N ASN A 186 -11.53 3.62 -12.47
CA ASN A 186 -11.98 2.23 -12.37
C ASN A 186 -11.36 1.56 -11.14
N CYS A 187 -12.19 0.87 -10.38
CA CYS A 187 -11.80 0.13 -9.18
C CYS A 187 -12.47 -1.24 -9.20
N VAL A 188 -11.66 -2.29 -9.35
CA VAL A 188 -12.15 -3.67 -9.23
C VAL A 188 -11.84 -4.16 -7.82
N ARG A 189 -12.86 -4.63 -7.12
CA ARG A 189 -12.72 -5.17 -5.76
C ARG A 189 -13.08 -6.64 -5.77
N LEU A 190 -12.14 -7.48 -5.35
CA LEU A 190 -12.36 -8.90 -5.16
C LEU A 190 -12.37 -9.19 -3.67
N ASN A 191 -13.38 -9.94 -3.24
CA ASN A 191 -13.55 -10.43 -1.87
C ASN A 191 -13.37 -11.95 -1.86
N PHE A 192 -12.56 -12.45 -0.93
CA PHE A 192 -12.31 -13.88 -0.74
C PHE A 192 -12.98 -14.29 0.58
N ASP A 193 -14.15 -14.93 0.49
CA ASP A 193 -14.97 -15.26 1.66
C ASP A 193 -14.42 -16.46 2.48
N ASP A 194 -13.48 -17.26 1.95
CA ASP A 194 -12.80 -18.32 2.70
C ASP A 194 -11.42 -18.71 2.14
N PRO A 195 -10.29 -18.47 2.85
CA PRO A 195 -8.95 -18.82 2.36
C PRO A 195 -8.65 -20.33 2.37
N LEU A 196 -9.47 -21.16 3.03
CA LEU A 196 -9.18 -22.59 3.25
C LEU A 196 -9.63 -23.52 2.12
N ILE A 197 -10.38 -23.04 1.13
CA ILE A 197 -10.89 -23.86 0.01
C ILE A 197 -10.29 -23.42 -1.33
N LEU A 198 -8.97 -23.23 -1.37
CA LEU A 198 -8.27 -22.95 -2.62
C LEU A 198 -7.17 -24.00 -2.85
N ASN A 199 -7.56 -25.28 -2.78
CA ASN A 199 -6.74 -26.38 -3.28
C ASN A 199 -6.79 -26.39 -4.81
N PHE A 200 -5.93 -25.62 -5.46
CA PHE A 200 -5.73 -25.68 -6.91
C PHE A 200 -4.94 -26.92 -7.31
N ARG A 201 -5.66 -27.97 -7.71
CA ARG A 201 -5.12 -29.12 -8.46
C ARG A 201 -6.06 -29.51 -9.60
N SER A 202 -6.37 -28.57 -10.49
CA SER A 202 -7.03 -28.91 -11.76
C SER A 202 -6.59 -27.93 -12.85
N SER A 203 -6.22 -28.47 -14.01
CA SER A 203 -5.91 -27.74 -15.24
C SER A 203 -7.15 -27.19 -15.95
N THR A 204 -8.32 -27.36 -15.35
CA THR A 204 -9.60 -26.83 -15.83
C THR A 204 -10.36 -26.24 -14.63
N LEU A 205 -10.43 -24.90 -14.64
CA LEU A 205 -11.17 -23.95 -13.79
C LEU A 205 -11.75 -24.45 -12.44
N LEU A 206 -11.31 -23.80 -11.36
CA LEU A 206 -11.89 -23.84 -10.02
C LEU A 206 -12.72 -22.58 -9.75
N TYR A 207 -13.84 -22.76 -9.06
CA TYR A 207 -14.80 -21.70 -8.71
C TYR A 207 -14.13 -20.57 -7.91
N LEU A 208 -14.28 -19.33 -8.39
CA LEU A 208 -13.93 -18.10 -7.70
C LEU A 208 -15.26 -17.41 -7.35
N ASP A 209 -15.62 -17.37 -6.06
CA ASP A 209 -16.84 -16.70 -5.61
C ASP A 209 -16.55 -15.19 -5.45
N ILE A 210 -16.84 -14.43 -6.50
CA ILE A 210 -16.59 -13.00 -6.55
C ILE A 210 -17.89 -12.27 -6.24
N LYS A 211 -17.97 -11.63 -5.07
CA LYS A 211 -19.03 -10.65 -4.79
C LYS A 211 -18.69 -9.32 -5.46
N VAL A 212 -19.10 -9.19 -6.72
CA VAL A 212 -18.91 -7.99 -7.53
C VAL A 212 -20.01 -6.97 -7.25
N GLN A 213 -19.64 -5.68 -7.12
CA GLN A 213 -20.54 -4.59 -6.72
C GLN A 213 -21.13 -3.83 -7.92
N SER A 214 -20.69 -4.08 -9.17
CA SER A 214 -21.29 -3.51 -10.40
C SER A 214 -21.39 -4.53 -11.56
N TYR A 215 -22.29 -4.26 -12.53
CA TYR A 215 -22.64 -5.14 -13.65
C TYR A 215 -21.53 -5.28 -14.71
N ASP A 216 -20.69 -4.26 -14.91
CA ASP A 216 -19.52 -4.33 -15.80
C ASP A 216 -18.37 -5.17 -15.22
N ASP A 217 -18.30 -5.25 -13.88
CA ASP A 217 -17.29 -6.05 -13.18
C ASP A 217 -17.54 -7.56 -13.36
N CYS A 218 -18.79 -7.99 -13.59
CA CYS A 218 -19.11 -9.36 -13.99
C CYS A 218 -18.68 -9.67 -15.43
N LEU A 219 -18.79 -8.72 -16.35
CA LEU A 219 -18.61 -8.98 -17.79
C LEU A 219 -17.14 -9.19 -18.19
N TYR A 220 -16.17 -8.61 -17.47
CA TYR A 220 -14.74 -8.86 -17.76
C TYR A 220 -14.17 -10.15 -17.16
N LEU A 221 -14.75 -10.59 -16.05
CA LEU A 221 -14.47 -11.91 -15.51
C LEU A 221 -15.15 -13.02 -16.36
N LEU A 222 -16.26 -12.70 -17.04
CA LEU A 222 -17.07 -13.62 -17.87
C LEU A 222 -16.77 -13.58 -19.40
N ASP A 223 -16.10 -12.57 -19.97
CA ASP A 223 -15.90 -12.47 -21.44
C ASP A 223 -15.05 -13.59 -22.04
N GLY A 224 -14.62 -14.59 -21.27
CA GLY A 224 -14.33 -15.90 -21.87
C GLY A 224 -13.28 -15.91 -22.98
N ARG A 225 -12.49 -14.84 -23.18
CA ARG A 225 -11.14 -14.89 -23.78
C ARG A 225 -10.15 -15.62 -22.89
N PHE A 226 -10.69 -16.25 -21.86
CA PHE A 226 -10.16 -17.38 -21.16
C PHE A 226 -10.39 -18.76 -21.82
N ASN A 227 -11.16 -18.91 -22.93
CA ASN A 227 -11.01 -19.99 -23.93
C ASN A 227 -11.99 -19.96 -25.14
N GLN A 228 -12.40 -18.77 -25.60
CA GLN A 228 -13.48 -18.51 -26.56
C GLN A 228 -14.84 -18.53 -25.84
N LEU A 229 -15.59 -17.44 -25.96
CA LEU A 229 -17.03 -17.53 -26.04
C LEU A 229 -17.43 -17.08 -27.44
#